data_AF-A0A759R9G3-F1
#
_entry.id   AF-A0A759R9G3-F1
#
_cell.length_a   1.000
_cell.length_b   1.000
_cell.length_c   1.000
_cell.angle_alpha   90.00
_cell.angle_beta   90.00
_cell.angle_gamma   90.00
#
_symmetry.space_group_name_H-M   'P 1'
#
loop_
_entity.id
_entity.type
_entity.pdbx_description
1 polymer ?
#
loop_
_entity_poly.entity_id
_entity_poly.type
_entity_poly.pdbx_seq_one_letter_code
_entity_poly.pdbx_strand_id
1 'polypeptide(L)'
;MYYSENEKIEKKRQKIANKNKQTSVKKGDLFYCRMTLNQSGGPVDTSRMRVRVKDNVDSVGFLFPDDKQIISPKLEVVDSDSGERYGRAADGSITVLASYDGHAYEIQIFNTLPVSQFNGAVVTHTSALEFAGSIDVFDCKKVK
;
A
#
# COMPACT_ATOMS: atom_id res chain seq x y z
N MET A 1 -10.32 19.33 11.26
CA MET A 1 -10.69 18.79 12.59
C MET A 1 -9.39 18.51 13.33
N TYR A 2 -9.03 19.31 14.34
CA TYR A 2 -7.84 19.06 15.15
C TYR A 2 -8.25 18.23 16.36
N TYR A 3 -7.70 17.02 16.49
CA TYR A 3 -7.91 16.17 17.66
C TYR A 3 -7.27 16.81 18.90
N SER A 4 -7.95 16.71 20.03
CA SER A 4 -7.38 17.08 21.33
C SER A 4 -6.19 16.17 21.68
N GLU A 5 -5.30 16.63 22.57
CA GLU A 5 -4.16 15.82 23.01
C GLU A 5 -4.58 14.49 23.66
N ASN A 6 -5.68 14.50 24.42
CA ASN A 6 -6.23 13.31 25.05
C ASN A 6 -6.72 12.28 24.02
N GLU A 7 -7.40 12.72 22.96
CA GLU A 7 -7.84 11.83 21.87
C GLU A 7 -6.65 11.21 21.12
N LYS A 8 -5.55 11.96 20.95
CA LYS A 8 -4.32 11.42 20.33
C LYS A 8 -3.70 10.32 21.19
N ILE A 9 -3.63 10.53 22.50
CA ILE A 9 -3.09 9.55 23.46
C ILE A 9 -3.94 8.27 23.46
N GLU A 10 -5.28 8.41 23.47
CA GLU A 10 -6.18 7.27 23.47
C GLU A 10 -6.05 6.43 22.19
N LYS A 11 -6.03 7.08 21.02
CA LYS A 11 -5.81 6.41 19.73
C LYS A 11 -4.48 5.66 19.68
N LYS A 12 -3.41 6.27 20.20
CA LYS A 12 -2.09 5.63 20.28
C LYS A 12 -2.14 4.37 21.16
N ARG A 13 -2.76 4.44 22.34
CA ARG A 13 -2.94 3.28 23.22
C ARG A 13 -3.73 2.16 22.54
N GLN A 14 -4.78 2.50 21.81
CA GLN A 14 -5.58 1.54 21.05
C GLN A 14 -4.76 0.84 19.95
N LYS A 15 -3.97 1.58 19.17
CA LYS A 15 -3.07 1.00 18.14
C LYS A 15 -2.11 -0.01 18.73
N ILE A 16 -1.41 0.36 19.81
CA ILE A 16 -0.46 -0.53 20.49
C ILE A 16 -1.16 -1.78 21.04
N ALA A 17 -2.30 -1.60 21.69
CA ALA A 17 -3.07 -2.72 22.24
C ALA A 17 -3.56 -3.69 21.15
N ASN A 18 -3.95 -3.17 19.97
CA ASN A 18 -4.34 -3.98 18.82
C ASN A 18 -3.13 -4.73 18.24
N LYS A 19 -2.00 -4.05 18.03
CA LYS A 19 -0.75 -4.67 17.57
C LYS A 19 -0.31 -5.82 18.47
N ASN A 20 -0.39 -5.65 19.80
CA ASN A 20 0.00 -6.67 20.77
C ASN A 20 -0.88 -7.93 20.72
N LYS A 21 -2.09 -7.85 20.16
CA LYS A 21 -2.98 -9.01 19.95
C LYS A 21 -2.72 -9.72 18.61
N GLN A 22 -1.95 -9.11 17.71
CA GLN A 22 -1.67 -9.61 16.38
C GLN A 22 -0.36 -10.38 16.34
N THR A 23 -0.25 -11.34 15.43
CA THR A 23 1.00 -12.06 15.16
C THR A 23 1.74 -11.34 14.04
N SER A 24 2.99 -10.93 14.27
CA SER A 24 3.80 -10.31 13.23
C SER A 24 3.97 -11.23 12.03
N VAL A 25 3.97 -10.66 10.84
CA VAL A 25 4.44 -11.34 9.63
C VAL A 25 5.89 -11.82 9.81
N LYS A 26 6.17 -13.03 9.34
CA LYS A 26 7.52 -13.59 9.22
C LYS A 26 7.95 -13.64 7.77
N LYS A 27 9.26 -13.61 7.54
CA LYS A 27 9.83 -13.68 6.19
C LYS A 27 9.34 -14.93 5.45
N GLY A 28 8.73 -14.73 4.30
CA GLY A 28 8.23 -15.78 3.42
C GLY A 28 6.81 -16.23 3.74
N ASP A 29 6.12 -15.59 4.69
CA ASP A 29 4.71 -15.88 4.95
C ASP A 29 3.88 -15.67 3.67
N LEU A 30 2.97 -16.61 3.43
CA LEU A 30 2.08 -16.62 2.28
C LEU A 30 0.65 -16.36 2.74
N PHE A 31 -0.05 -15.49 2.03
CA PHE A 31 -1.43 -15.14 2.28
C PHE A 31 -2.27 -15.30 1.02
N TYR A 32 -3.52 -15.70 1.19
CA TYR A 32 -4.53 -15.69 0.16
C TYR A 32 -5.58 -14.63 0.50
N CYS A 33 -5.71 -13.62 -0.37
CA CYS A 33 -6.47 -12.41 -0.08
C CYS A 33 -7.53 -12.12 -1.14
N ARG A 34 -8.56 -11.38 -0.75
CA ARG A 34 -9.44 -10.66 -1.68
C ARG A 34 -8.75 -9.39 -2.17
N MET A 35 -9.18 -8.88 -3.31
CA MET A 35 -8.70 -7.60 -3.80
C MET A 35 -9.84 -6.73 -4.34
N THR A 36 -9.61 -5.42 -4.34
CA THR A 36 -10.41 -4.42 -5.05
C THR A 36 -9.50 -3.51 -5.86
N LEU A 37 -9.97 -3.13 -7.05
CA LEU A 37 -9.29 -2.25 -7.96
C LEU A 37 -10.05 -0.94 -8.00
N ASN A 38 -9.42 0.13 -7.55
CA ASN A 38 -9.95 1.48 -7.60
C ASN A 38 -9.24 2.22 -8.73
N GLN A 39 -9.95 2.49 -9.82
CA GLN A 39 -9.42 3.25 -10.94
C GLN A 39 -10.17 4.58 -11.04
N SER A 40 -9.49 5.60 -11.55
CA SER A 40 -10.10 6.91 -11.84
C SER A 40 -11.28 6.84 -12.81
N GLY A 41 -11.37 5.78 -13.63
CA GLY A 41 -12.49 5.51 -14.55
C GLY A 41 -13.75 4.91 -13.91
N GLY A 42 -13.75 4.58 -12.61
CA GLY A 42 -14.89 4.01 -11.89
C GLY A 42 -14.62 2.63 -11.27
N PRO A 43 -15.61 2.06 -10.56
CA PRO A 43 -15.45 0.81 -9.83
C PRO A 43 -15.32 -0.39 -10.79
N VAL A 44 -14.34 -1.25 -10.53
CA VAL A 44 -14.15 -2.53 -11.23
C VAL A 44 -14.74 -3.65 -10.37
N ASP A 45 -15.54 -4.56 -10.95
CA ASP A 45 -16.00 -5.74 -10.22
C ASP A 45 -14.85 -6.71 -9.96
N THR A 46 -14.40 -6.75 -8.71
CA THR A 46 -13.32 -7.63 -8.24
C THR A 46 -13.81 -8.71 -7.28
N SER A 47 -15.11 -8.92 -7.15
CA SER A 47 -15.72 -9.81 -6.14
C SER A 47 -15.14 -11.23 -6.15
N ARG A 48 -14.78 -11.72 -7.33
CA ARG A 48 -14.18 -13.05 -7.57
C ARG A 48 -12.65 -13.05 -7.64
N MET A 49 -12.01 -11.89 -7.68
CA MET A 49 -10.56 -11.78 -7.80
C MET A 49 -9.88 -12.09 -6.47
N ARG A 50 -8.76 -12.81 -6.57
CA ARG A 50 -7.93 -13.21 -5.42
C ARG A 50 -6.47 -13.02 -5.78
N VAL A 51 -5.68 -12.62 -4.79
CA VAL A 51 -4.24 -12.43 -4.92
C VAL A 51 -3.54 -13.29 -3.88
N ARG A 52 -2.43 -13.90 -4.28
CA ARG A 52 -1.50 -14.52 -3.34
C ARG A 52 -0.46 -13.49 -2.96
N VAL A 53 -0.26 -13.27 -1.67
CA VAL A 53 0.72 -12.32 -1.16
C VAL A 53 1.84 -13.08 -0.48
N LYS A 54 3.07 -12.88 -0.95
CA LYS A 54 4.28 -13.39 -0.32
C LYS A 54 4.99 -12.24 0.37
N ASP A 55 4.99 -12.24 1.69
CA ASP A 55 5.55 -11.15 2.48
C ASP A 55 6.90 -11.56 3.08
N ASN A 56 7.96 -10.84 2.70
CA ASN A 56 9.32 -11.06 3.17
C ASN A 56 9.73 -10.05 4.27
N VAL A 57 8.79 -9.30 4.82
CA VAL A 57 8.97 -8.20 5.78
C VAL A 57 9.56 -6.94 5.14
N ASP A 58 10.66 -7.08 4.41
CA ASP A 58 11.35 -5.98 3.69
C ASP A 58 10.75 -5.68 2.31
N SER A 59 9.95 -6.60 1.78
CA SER A 59 9.37 -6.57 0.45
C SER A 59 8.16 -7.50 0.39
N VAL A 60 7.19 -7.18 -0.46
CA VAL A 60 5.95 -7.94 -0.62
C VAL A 60 5.74 -8.24 -2.09
N GLY A 61 5.54 -9.51 -2.42
CA GLY A 61 5.17 -9.98 -3.75
C GLY A 61 3.67 -10.24 -3.85
N PHE A 62 3.00 -9.61 -4.79
CA PHE A 62 1.59 -9.81 -5.13
C PHE A 62 1.51 -10.65 -6.40
N LEU A 63 1.04 -11.88 -6.30
CA LEU A 63 0.88 -12.81 -7.42
C LEU A 63 -0.60 -12.88 -7.81
N PHE A 64 -0.89 -12.36 -9.00
CA PHE A 64 -2.22 -12.31 -9.57
C PHE A 64 -2.58 -13.62 -10.29
N PRO A 65 -3.87 -13.89 -10.59
CA PRO A 65 -4.31 -15.13 -11.23
C PRO A 65 -3.75 -15.35 -12.64
N ASP A 66 -3.36 -14.29 -13.34
CA ASP A 66 -2.79 -14.33 -14.69
C ASP A 66 -1.26 -14.45 -14.70
N ASP A 67 -0.69 -14.97 -13.60
CA ASP A 67 0.74 -15.10 -13.34
C ASP A 67 1.54 -13.79 -13.40
N LYS A 68 0.86 -12.64 -13.51
CA LYS A 68 1.50 -11.34 -13.31
C LYS A 68 1.87 -11.17 -11.86
N GLN A 69 2.96 -10.46 -11.66
CA GLN A 69 3.47 -10.16 -10.33
C GLN A 69 3.79 -8.68 -10.19
N ILE A 70 3.41 -8.11 -9.06
CA ILE A 70 3.94 -6.84 -8.58
C ILE A 70 4.82 -7.14 -7.36
N ILE A 71 6.03 -6.62 -7.34
CA ILE A 71 6.91 -6.68 -6.18
C ILE A 71 6.99 -5.26 -5.61
N SER A 72 6.75 -5.13 -4.31
CA SER A 72 6.83 -3.82 -3.65
C SER A 72 8.25 -3.27 -3.72
N PRO A 73 8.40 -1.93 -3.65
CA PRO A 73 9.63 -1.32 -3.20
C PRO A 73 10.05 -1.84 -1.82
N LYS A 74 11.29 -1.54 -1.40
CA LYS A 74 11.74 -1.82 -0.04
C LYS A 74 10.80 -1.15 0.96
N LEU A 75 10.35 -1.92 1.95
CA LEU A 75 9.42 -1.47 2.98
C LEU A 75 10.16 -1.07 4.26
N GLU A 76 9.66 -0.03 4.91
CA GLU A 76 10.15 0.47 6.20
C GLU A 76 8.97 0.69 7.14
N VAL A 77 9.18 0.50 8.45
CA VAL A 77 8.14 0.73 9.46
C VAL A 77 7.89 2.23 9.56
N VAL A 78 6.66 2.67 9.25
CA VAL A 78 6.27 4.09 9.27
C VAL A 78 5.40 4.46 10.46
N ASP A 79 4.78 3.48 11.11
CA ASP A 79 4.08 3.65 12.38
C ASP A 79 4.55 2.57 13.35
N SER A 80 5.33 2.96 14.36
CA SER A 80 5.84 2.04 15.37
C SER A 80 4.73 1.42 16.21
N ASP A 81 3.62 2.14 16.41
CA ASP A 81 2.52 1.77 17.28
C ASP A 81 1.62 0.72 16.62
N SER A 82 1.38 0.81 15.30
CA SER A 82 0.65 -0.20 14.52
C SER A 82 1.57 -1.29 13.94
N GLY A 83 2.84 -0.97 13.68
CA GLY A 83 3.77 -1.84 12.95
C GLY A 83 3.55 -1.83 11.44
N GLU A 84 2.78 -0.87 10.91
CA GLU A 84 2.56 -0.69 9.47
C GLU A 84 3.87 -0.36 8.76
N ARG A 85 4.00 -0.95 7.57
CA ARG A 85 5.17 -0.79 6.71
C ARG A 85 4.77 -0.09 5.43
N TYR A 86 5.64 0.77 4.93
CA TYR A 86 5.45 1.52 3.70
C TYR A 86 6.70 1.46 2.83
N GLY A 87 6.51 1.41 1.52
CA GLY A 87 7.59 1.58 0.55
C GLY A 87 7.14 2.38 -0.65
N ARG A 88 8.07 3.13 -1.22
CA ARG A 88 7.86 3.95 -2.42
C ARG A 88 8.98 3.70 -3.43
N ALA A 89 8.61 3.52 -4.70
CA ALA A 89 9.57 3.40 -5.78
C ALA A 89 10.36 4.71 -5.94
N ALA A 90 11.60 4.64 -6.41
CA ALA A 90 12.47 5.82 -6.53
C ALA A 90 11.91 6.89 -7.48
N ASP A 91 11.17 6.48 -8.51
CA ASP A 91 10.45 7.34 -9.46
C ASP A 91 9.07 7.80 -8.93
N GLY A 92 8.65 7.29 -7.77
CA GLY A 92 7.36 7.55 -7.15
C GLY A 92 6.15 6.94 -7.87
N SER A 93 6.35 6.09 -8.88
CA SER A 93 5.29 5.48 -9.68
C SER A 93 4.41 4.50 -8.88
N ILE A 94 4.97 3.90 -7.84
CA ILE A 94 4.28 2.91 -7.00
C ILE A 94 4.57 3.20 -5.53
N THR A 95 3.54 3.09 -4.72
CA THR A 95 3.67 3.01 -3.26
C THR A 95 2.93 1.78 -2.75
N VAL A 96 3.42 1.21 -1.64
CA VAL A 96 2.82 0.03 -1.01
C VAL A 96 2.72 0.26 0.48
N LEU A 97 1.55 -0.01 1.04
CA LEU A 97 1.32 -0.17 2.48
C LEU A 97 1.10 -1.65 2.79
N ALA A 98 1.71 -2.14 3.87
CA ALA A 98 1.57 -3.51 4.33
C ALA A 98 1.29 -3.54 5.83
N SER A 99 0.27 -4.30 6.23
CA SER A 99 -0.07 -4.46 7.64
C SER A 99 1.01 -5.25 8.40
N TYR A 100 1.03 -5.07 9.71
CA TYR A 100 1.98 -5.72 10.61
C TYR A 100 1.85 -7.26 10.65
N ASP A 101 0.64 -7.76 10.47
CA ASP A 101 0.21 -9.16 10.61
C ASP A 101 -0.22 -9.82 9.30
N GLY A 102 -0.16 -9.07 8.19
CA GLY A 102 -0.48 -9.51 6.85
C GLY A 102 -1.98 -9.63 6.55
N HIS A 103 -2.87 -9.03 7.36
CA HIS A 103 -4.33 -9.03 7.11
C HIS A 103 -4.75 -8.15 5.92
N ALA A 104 -3.96 -7.12 5.59
CA ALA A 104 -4.25 -6.19 4.51
C ALA A 104 -3.00 -5.52 3.93
N TYR A 105 -3.13 -5.08 2.68
CA TYR A 105 -2.12 -4.35 1.93
C TYR A 105 -2.81 -3.36 0.99
N GLU A 106 -2.11 -2.30 0.59
CA GLU A 106 -2.56 -1.37 -0.42
C GLU A 106 -1.41 -1.09 -1.40
N ILE A 107 -1.72 -1.07 -2.70
CA ILE A 107 -0.79 -0.65 -3.75
C ILE A 107 -1.39 0.58 -4.41
N GLN A 108 -0.70 1.71 -4.36
CA GLN A 108 -1.10 2.91 -5.11
C GLN A 108 -0.18 3.09 -6.31
N ILE A 109 -0.78 3.42 -7.45
CA ILE A 109 -0.10 3.58 -8.72
C ILE A 109 -0.26 5.03 -9.16
N PHE A 110 0.84 5.63 -9.62
CA PHE A 110 0.93 7.00 -10.08
C PHE A 110 1.47 7.04 -11.51
N ASN A 111 0.79 7.77 -12.37
CA ASN A 111 1.27 8.09 -13.71
C ASN A 111 2.24 9.26 -13.63
N THR A 112 3.30 9.20 -14.44
CA THR A 112 4.18 10.36 -14.65
C THR A 112 3.71 11.13 -15.87
N LEU A 113 3.26 12.36 -15.68
CA LEU A 113 2.81 13.25 -16.75
C LEU A 113 3.88 14.29 -17.08
N PRO A 114 4.25 14.45 -18.36
CA PRO A 114 5.09 15.57 -18.78
C PRO A 114 4.30 16.87 -18.68
N VAL A 115 4.84 17.84 -17.94
CA VAL A 115 4.28 19.17 -17.78
C VAL A 115 5.20 20.16 -18.47
N SER A 116 4.67 20.92 -19.42
CA SER A 116 5.43 22.00 -20.07
C SER A 116 4.78 23.33 -19.69
N GLN A 117 5.55 24.23 -19.09
CA GLN A 117 5.08 25.57 -18.72
C GLN A 117 5.93 26.64 -19.40
N PHE A 118 5.27 27.58 -20.08
CA PHE A 118 5.91 28.78 -20.61
C PHE A 118 5.68 29.94 -19.64
N ASN A 119 6.76 30.56 -19.15
CA ASN A 119 6.69 31.66 -18.18
C ASN A 119 6.89 33.05 -18.81
N GLY A 120 6.75 33.17 -20.14
CA GLY A 120 6.94 34.43 -20.87
C GLY A 120 8.32 34.59 -21.53
N ALA A 121 9.34 33.83 -21.10
CA ALA A 121 10.69 33.89 -21.67
C ALA A 121 11.25 32.51 -22.04
N VAL A 122 10.85 31.45 -21.33
CA VAL A 122 11.37 30.10 -21.53
C VAL A 122 10.27 29.05 -21.34
N VAL A 123 10.39 27.94 -22.08
CA VAL A 123 9.59 26.73 -21.84
C VAL A 123 10.35 25.84 -20.84
N THR A 124 9.70 25.52 -19.74
CA THR A 124 10.22 24.57 -18.73
C THR A 124 9.50 23.25 -18.87
N HIS A 125 10.24 22.15 -19.00
CA HIS A 125 9.71 20.80 -19.00
C HIS A 125 9.94 20.16 -17.63
N THR A 126 8.86 19.76 -16.96
CA THR A 126 8.87 19.06 -15.68
C THR A 126 8.01 17.81 -15.76
N SER A 127 7.99 17.02 -14.70
CA SER A 127 7.13 15.84 -14.56
C SER A 127 6.29 15.96 -13.30
N ALA A 128 5.00 15.65 -13.40
CA ALA A 128 4.09 15.55 -12.27
C ALA A 128 3.66 14.09 -12.08
N LEU A 129 3.50 13.67 -10.82
CA LEU A 129 2.87 12.39 -10.49
C LEU A 129 1.37 12.61 -10.29
N GLU A 130 0.55 11.88 -11.03
CA GLU A 130 -0.90 11.88 -10.87
C GLU A 130 -1.37 10.49 -10.43
N PHE A 131 -2.29 10.43 -9.47
CA PHE A 131 -2.85 9.16 -9.00
C PHE A 131 -3.62 8.46 -10.13
N ALA A 132 -3.20 7.26 -10.48
CA ALA A 132 -3.80 6.44 -11.53
C ALA A 132 -4.83 5.46 -10.97
N GLY A 133 -4.61 4.97 -9.74
CA GLY A 133 -5.48 4.02 -9.08
C GLY A 133 -4.83 3.31 -7.90
N SER A 134 -5.61 2.48 -7.21
CA SER A 134 -5.12 1.61 -6.15
C SER A 134 -5.60 0.16 -6.31
N ILE A 135 -4.84 -0.74 -5.70
CA ILE A 135 -5.20 -2.13 -5.48
C ILE A 135 -5.26 -2.34 -3.96
N ASP A 136 -6.46 -2.50 -3.44
CA ASP A 136 -6.67 -2.79 -2.02
C ASP A 136 -6.74 -4.30 -1.85
N VAL A 137 -5.89 -4.85 -0.99
CA VAL A 137 -5.80 -6.28 -0.73
C VAL A 137 -6.19 -6.54 0.71
N PHE A 138 -7.23 -7.34 0.94
CA PHE A 138 -7.88 -7.47 2.25
C PHE A 138 -8.46 -8.87 2.47
N ASP A 139 -8.97 -9.13 3.68
CA ASP A 139 -9.44 -10.47 4.10
C ASP A 139 -8.38 -11.54 3.82
N CYS A 140 -7.12 -11.20 4.12
CA CYS A 140 -5.98 -12.07 3.89
C CYS A 140 -5.94 -13.20 4.91
N LYS A 141 -5.86 -14.44 4.42
CA LYS A 141 -5.71 -15.63 5.24
C LYS A 141 -4.35 -16.24 5.02
N LYS A 142 -3.59 -16.41 6.11
CA LYS A 142 -2.31 -17.08 6.07
C LYS A 142 -2.47 -18.52 5.61
N VAL A 143 -1.67 -18.91 4.62
CA VAL A 143 -1.58 -20.28 4.13
C VAL A 143 -0.82 -21.09 5.18
N LYS A 144 -1.33 -22.28 5.52
CA LYS A 144 -0.71 -23.19 6.48
C LYS A 144 0.55 -23.83 5.92
#